data_AF-A0A2L0EQH4-F1
#
_entry.id   AF-A0A2L0EQH4-F1
#
_cell.length_a   1.000
_cell.length_b   1.000
_cell.length_c   1.000
_cell.angle_alpha   90.00
_cell.angle_beta   90.00
_cell.angle_gamma   90.00
#
_symmetry.space_group_name_H-M   'P 1'
#
loop_
_entity.id
_entity.type
_entity.pdbx_description
1 polymer ?
#
loop_
_entity_poly.entity_id
_entity_poly.type
_entity_poly.pdbx_seq_one_letter_code
_entity_poly.pdbx_strand_id
1 'polypeptide(L)'
;MQLAASKQGRAWRALLTATLVALSGAALMGGAPHAAAQEASRRAWLGVELEPGPSGGVIAKHVITSSPAAKAGIVDGDQVVSADGVPLEDPKQLVARVALAGPGNTVNLRIRRGGQERDVSPTLAPFPGRDQILRLDKVGTFAPAWKSLSTVAGTVPANVGALRGNVVLLDFWATWCAPCRLMAPQLSKWHTTYAAQGLRVVGITSDNVGVATKTAQALSMRYAVASDSAESTSAAYGVSALPTMFVIDKKGVIREVLVGYDPSRHAEIEKLLQTLLAEPAPRP
;
A
#
# COMPACT_ATOMS: atom_id res chain seq x y z
N MET A 1 78.52 43.65 -14.34
CA MET A 1 79.11 44.82 -13.64
C MET A 1 78.14 45.98 -13.75
N GLN A 2 77.96 46.73 -12.66
CA GLN A 2 77.11 47.92 -12.45
C GLN A 2 75.58 47.63 -12.38
N LEU A 3 74.88 47.60 -11.22
CA LEU A 3 74.66 48.63 -10.15
C LEU A 3 74.30 49.99 -10.75
N ALA A 4 73.28 50.76 -10.35
CA ALA A 4 72.18 50.64 -9.40
C ALA A 4 71.32 51.93 -9.57
N ALA A 5 70.20 51.98 -8.83
CA ALA A 5 69.55 53.17 -8.25
C ALA A 5 68.25 53.67 -8.91
N SER A 6 67.13 53.50 -8.20
CA SER A 6 66.62 54.60 -7.36
C SER A 6 65.52 54.13 -6.39
N LYS A 7 65.77 54.46 -5.11
CA LYS A 7 64.87 54.65 -3.96
C LYS A 7 63.86 55.77 -4.28
N GLN A 8 62.76 56.06 -3.60
CA GLN A 8 61.93 55.55 -2.50
C GLN A 8 60.71 56.50 -2.51
N GLY A 9 59.53 56.05 -2.12
CA GLY A 9 58.40 56.94 -1.83
C GLY A 9 57.25 56.17 -1.21
N ARG A 10 57.12 56.24 0.11
CA ARG A 10 55.96 55.72 0.86
C ARG A 10 54.94 56.83 1.07
N ALA A 11 53.69 56.37 1.25
CA ALA A 11 52.57 56.97 2.00
C ALA A 11 51.57 57.84 1.22
N TRP A 12 50.24 57.78 1.41
CA TRP A 12 49.33 57.10 2.35
C TRP A 12 47.85 57.31 1.85
N ARG A 13 46.90 56.45 2.28
CA ARG A 13 45.41 56.66 2.36
C ARG A 13 44.62 56.76 1.02
N ALA A 14 43.38 56.28 0.86
CA ALA A 14 42.41 55.53 1.65
C ALA A 14 41.35 54.88 0.72
N LEU A 15 40.80 53.75 1.17
CA LEU A 15 39.45 53.20 0.98
C LEU A 15 38.59 53.68 -0.21
N LEU A 16 38.16 52.74 -1.06
CA LEU A 16 36.75 52.59 -1.42
C LEU A 16 36.46 51.12 -1.76
N THR A 17 35.57 50.56 -0.96
CA THR A 17 34.96 49.23 -1.02
C THR A 17 34.13 49.05 -2.29
N ALA A 18 34.34 47.94 -2.99
CA ALA A 18 33.34 47.38 -3.90
C ALA A 18 33.29 45.86 -3.70
N THR A 19 32.51 45.47 -2.69
CA THR A 19 32.09 44.10 -2.42
C THR A 19 31.15 43.67 -3.54
N LEU A 20 31.65 42.92 -4.52
CA LEU A 20 30.80 42.17 -5.45
C LEU A 20 30.39 40.87 -4.77
N VAL A 21 29.27 40.92 -4.04
CA VAL A 21 28.53 39.73 -3.61
C VAL A 21 27.95 39.10 -4.87
N ALA A 22 28.59 38.04 -5.35
CA ALA A 22 27.96 37.13 -6.31
C ALA A 22 26.84 36.37 -5.59
N LEU A 23 25.62 36.86 -5.71
CA LEU A 23 24.39 36.12 -5.41
C LEU A 23 24.24 34.97 -6.42
N SER A 24 24.89 33.84 -6.15
CA SER A 24 24.47 32.54 -6.70
C SER A 24 23.42 31.93 -5.77
N GLY A 25 22.20 32.47 -5.88
CA GLY A 25 21.00 31.77 -5.46
C GLY A 25 20.43 31.00 -6.64
N ALA A 26 20.43 29.67 -6.58
CA ALA A 26 19.38 28.77 -7.09
C ALA A 26 19.85 27.31 -7.08
N ALA A 27 18.96 26.45 -6.57
CA ALA A 27 18.98 24.98 -6.61
C ALA A 27 20.12 24.34 -5.79
N LEU A 28 19.85 23.45 -4.84
CA LEU A 28 19.11 22.20 -4.98
C LEU A 28 18.77 21.70 -3.57
N MET A 29 17.52 21.30 -3.31
CA MET A 29 17.19 20.17 -2.43
C MET A 29 15.68 19.89 -2.55
N GLY A 30 15.27 19.50 -3.76
CA GLY A 30 13.94 18.95 -4.06
C GLY A 30 14.03 17.56 -4.70
N GLY A 31 15.11 16.81 -4.44
CA GLY A 31 15.43 15.55 -5.10
C GLY A 31 14.98 14.26 -4.39
N ALA A 32 14.17 14.35 -3.33
CA ALA A 32 13.88 13.20 -2.47
C ALA A 32 12.86 12.16 -2.99
N PRO A 33 11.74 12.51 -3.68
CA PRO A 33 10.73 11.51 -4.01
C PRO A 33 11.11 10.62 -5.21
N HIS A 34 11.77 11.17 -6.23
CA HIS A 34 12.16 10.40 -7.42
C HIS A 34 13.33 9.46 -7.15
N ALA A 35 14.35 9.89 -6.39
CA ALA A 35 15.50 9.05 -6.06
C ALA A 35 15.11 7.85 -5.18
N ALA A 36 14.28 8.07 -4.14
CA ALA A 36 13.82 7.01 -3.25
C ALA A 36 12.87 6.01 -3.97
N ALA A 37 12.00 6.49 -4.86
CA ALA A 37 11.15 5.62 -5.68
C ALA A 37 11.98 4.78 -6.67
N GLN A 38 13.01 5.38 -7.26
CA GLN A 38 13.91 4.70 -8.19
C GLN A 38 14.82 3.70 -7.48
N GLU A 39 15.24 3.97 -6.26
CA GLU A 39 16.03 3.05 -5.43
C GLU A 39 15.18 1.89 -4.88
N ALA A 40 13.91 2.14 -4.53
CA ALA A 40 12.96 1.08 -4.19
C ALA A 40 12.73 0.13 -5.37
N SER A 41 12.63 0.64 -6.61
CA SER A 41 12.43 -0.18 -7.82
C SER A 41 13.61 -1.13 -8.14
N ARG A 42 14.81 -0.87 -7.59
CA ARG A 42 15.99 -1.73 -7.78
C ARG A 42 16.00 -2.95 -6.87
N ARG A 43 15.22 -2.94 -5.79
CA ARG A 43 15.19 -4.05 -4.84
C ARG A 43 14.39 -5.18 -5.45
N ALA A 44 14.95 -6.38 -5.45
CA ALA A 44 14.20 -7.56 -5.85
C ALA A 44 13.15 -7.91 -4.79
N TRP A 45 12.06 -8.52 -5.23
CA TRP A 45 10.92 -8.86 -4.41
C TRP A 45 10.40 -10.25 -4.78
N LEU A 46 10.28 -11.09 -3.76
CA LEU A 46 9.74 -12.44 -3.86
C LEU A 46 8.23 -12.48 -3.53
N GLY A 47 7.77 -11.57 -2.67
CA GLY A 47 6.37 -11.45 -2.25
C GLY A 47 5.92 -12.46 -1.21
N VAL A 48 6.74 -12.65 -0.18
CA VAL A 48 6.44 -13.52 0.97
C VAL A 48 6.76 -12.76 2.25
N GLU A 49 5.83 -12.78 3.21
CA GLU A 49 6.09 -12.47 4.61
C GLU A 49 6.70 -13.69 5.28
N LEU A 50 7.84 -13.49 5.95
CA LEU A 50 8.67 -14.57 6.46
C LEU A 50 8.68 -14.58 7.98
N GLU A 51 8.70 -15.77 8.57
CA GLU A 51 8.95 -15.97 9.99
C GLU A 51 9.99 -17.10 10.22
N PRO A 52 10.71 -17.10 11.36
CA PRO A 52 11.66 -18.16 11.67
C PRO A 52 10.98 -19.54 11.75
N GLY A 53 11.60 -20.56 11.16
CA GLY A 53 11.14 -21.94 11.28
C GLY A 53 11.50 -22.58 12.62
N PRO A 54 10.66 -23.50 13.15
CA PRO A 54 10.86 -24.11 14.48
C PRO A 54 12.06 -25.06 14.58
N SER A 55 12.68 -25.46 13.46
CA SER A 55 13.81 -26.42 13.44
C SER A 55 14.82 -26.08 12.34
N GLY A 56 15.06 -24.77 12.15
CA GLY A 56 15.77 -24.22 10.99
C GLY A 56 14.80 -23.94 9.83
N GLY A 57 15.32 -23.39 8.74
CA GLY A 57 14.52 -22.92 7.62
C GLY A 57 13.73 -21.64 7.91
N VAL A 58 12.98 -21.19 6.91
CA VAL A 58 12.17 -19.98 6.95
C VAL A 58 10.75 -20.33 6.57
N ILE A 59 9.76 -19.94 7.36
CA ILE A 59 8.35 -20.17 7.05
C ILE A 59 7.83 -19.04 6.19
N ALA A 60 7.17 -19.38 5.09
CA ALA A 60 6.34 -18.48 4.32
C ALA A 60 5.05 -18.23 5.11
N LYS A 61 5.08 -17.30 6.05
CA LYS A 61 3.95 -16.95 6.91
C LYS A 61 2.75 -16.52 6.08
N HIS A 62 3.00 -15.68 5.08
CA HIS A 62 1.99 -15.25 4.13
C HIS A 62 2.59 -14.99 2.75
N VAL A 63 2.00 -15.56 1.71
CA VAL A 63 2.40 -15.41 0.32
C VAL A 63 1.40 -14.49 -0.37
N ILE A 64 1.91 -13.37 -0.88
CA ILE A 64 1.09 -12.36 -1.56
C ILE A 64 0.48 -12.98 -2.82
N THR A 65 -0.84 -12.91 -2.98
CA THR A 65 -1.62 -13.66 -3.99
C THR A 65 -1.05 -13.58 -5.42
N SER A 66 -0.64 -12.40 -5.87
CA SER A 66 -0.11 -12.19 -7.24
C SER A 66 1.42 -12.05 -7.31
N SER A 67 2.14 -12.56 -6.31
CA SER A 67 3.61 -12.46 -6.22
C SER A 67 4.38 -13.48 -7.07
N PRO A 68 5.69 -13.26 -7.28
CA PRO A 68 6.61 -14.28 -7.78
C PRO A 68 6.56 -15.61 -7.03
N ALA A 69 6.48 -15.57 -5.70
CA ALA A 69 6.39 -16.78 -4.88
C ALA A 69 5.12 -17.57 -5.15
N ALA A 70 3.96 -16.91 -5.16
CA ALA A 70 2.68 -17.55 -5.50
C ALA A 70 2.72 -18.18 -6.90
N LYS A 71 3.27 -17.45 -7.89
CA LYS A 71 3.44 -17.96 -9.27
C LYS A 71 4.36 -19.18 -9.35
N ALA A 72 5.35 -19.27 -8.47
CA ALA A 72 6.24 -20.44 -8.35
C ALA A 72 5.60 -21.60 -7.54
N GLY A 73 4.36 -21.44 -7.08
CA GLY A 73 3.61 -22.47 -6.36
C GLY A 73 3.87 -22.52 -4.86
N ILE A 74 4.56 -21.53 -4.29
CA ILE A 74 4.74 -21.38 -2.84
C ILE A 74 3.40 -20.94 -2.23
N VAL A 75 3.04 -21.49 -1.09
CA VAL A 75 1.82 -21.14 -0.35
C VAL A 75 2.10 -20.89 1.12
N ASP A 76 1.14 -20.27 1.81
CA ASP A 76 1.19 -20.04 3.25
C ASP A 76 1.48 -21.35 4.01
N GLY A 77 2.46 -21.28 4.92
CA GLY A 77 2.91 -22.42 5.73
C GLY A 77 4.03 -23.26 5.10
N ASP A 78 4.45 -23.00 3.86
CA ASP A 78 5.63 -23.65 3.30
C ASP A 78 6.90 -23.29 4.09
N GLN A 79 7.76 -24.28 4.34
CA GLN A 79 9.07 -24.05 4.93
C GLN A 79 10.14 -24.02 3.84
N VAL A 80 10.77 -22.86 3.61
CA VAL A 80 11.95 -22.73 2.74
C VAL A 80 13.16 -23.22 3.51
N VAL A 81 13.70 -24.37 3.12
CA VAL A 81 14.82 -25.03 3.83
C VAL A 81 16.17 -24.61 3.27
N SER A 82 16.26 -24.27 1.99
CA SER A 82 17.49 -23.77 1.37
C SER A 82 17.19 -22.85 0.19
N ALA A 83 18.15 -21.97 -0.11
CA ALA A 83 18.15 -21.15 -1.31
C ALA A 83 19.49 -21.29 -2.04
N ASP A 84 19.45 -21.55 -3.35
CA ASP A 84 20.57 -21.86 -4.23
C ASP A 84 21.53 -22.91 -3.63
N GLY A 85 20.94 -23.97 -3.06
CA GLY A 85 21.67 -25.08 -2.44
C GLY A 85 22.24 -24.77 -1.05
N VAL A 86 22.09 -23.55 -0.52
CA VAL A 86 22.59 -23.18 0.81
C VAL A 86 21.44 -23.24 1.82
N PRO A 87 21.59 -24.01 2.92
CA PRO A 87 20.60 -24.08 3.98
C PRO A 87 20.27 -22.71 4.56
N LEU A 88 19.02 -22.52 4.96
CA LEU A 88 18.55 -21.32 5.63
C LEU A 88 18.25 -21.63 7.10
N GLU A 89 18.63 -20.72 7.99
CA GLU A 89 18.36 -20.75 9.43
C GLU A 89 17.63 -19.47 9.90
N ASP A 90 17.84 -18.34 9.20
CA ASP A 90 17.26 -17.04 9.54
C ASP A 90 16.56 -16.43 8.30
N PRO A 91 15.34 -15.87 8.43
CA PRO A 91 14.67 -15.11 7.36
C PRO A 91 15.56 -14.09 6.63
N LYS A 92 16.49 -13.44 7.35
CA LYS A 92 17.43 -12.45 6.79
C LYS A 92 18.33 -13.03 5.71
N GLN A 93 18.67 -14.32 5.79
CA GLN A 93 19.51 -14.98 4.78
C GLN A 93 18.77 -15.09 3.45
N LEU A 94 17.47 -15.42 3.47
CA LEU A 94 16.64 -15.44 2.27
C LEU A 94 16.46 -14.02 1.71
N VAL A 95 16.19 -13.04 2.58
CA VAL A 95 16.06 -11.63 2.18
C VAL A 95 17.35 -11.14 1.51
N ALA A 96 18.51 -11.43 2.08
CA ALA A 96 19.81 -11.05 1.51
C ALA A 96 20.03 -11.68 0.14
N ARG A 97 19.69 -12.97 -0.03
CA ARG A 97 19.79 -13.67 -1.33
C ARG A 97 18.90 -13.06 -2.40
N VAL A 98 17.63 -12.80 -2.07
CA VAL A 98 16.69 -12.12 -2.97
C VAL A 98 17.26 -10.75 -3.37
N ALA A 99 17.74 -9.97 -2.40
CA ALA A 99 18.32 -8.66 -2.68
C ALA A 99 19.57 -8.74 -3.58
N LEU A 100 20.46 -9.70 -3.37
CA LEU A 100 21.67 -9.91 -4.16
C LEU A 100 21.37 -10.44 -5.58
N ALA A 101 20.37 -11.30 -5.73
CA ALA A 101 19.97 -11.83 -7.03
C ALA A 101 19.43 -10.72 -7.94
N GLY A 102 18.66 -9.78 -7.41
CA GLY A 102 18.11 -8.66 -8.18
C GLY A 102 16.86 -9.01 -8.99
N PRO A 103 16.10 -8.00 -9.46
CA PRO A 103 14.88 -8.20 -10.26
C PRO A 103 15.17 -8.91 -11.58
N GLY A 104 14.23 -9.76 -12.04
CA GLY A 104 14.32 -10.50 -13.30
C GLY A 104 15.14 -11.80 -13.21
N ASN A 105 15.95 -11.97 -12.17
CA ASN A 105 16.71 -13.19 -11.93
C ASN A 105 15.89 -14.21 -11.14
N THR A 106 16.27 -15.49 -11.25
CA THR A 106 15.66 -16.60 -10.52
C THR A 106 16.46 -16.96 -9.27
N VAL A 107 15.77 -17.36 -8.22
CA VAL A 107 16.38 -17.97 -7.02
C VAL A 107 15.84 -19.39 -6.90
N ASN A 108 16.72 -20.39 -6.76
CA ASN A 108 16.30 -21.77 -6.58
C ASN A 108 16.01 -22.03 -5.11
N LEU A 109 14.76 -22.26 -4.76
CA LEU A 109 14.32 -22.51 -3.40
C LEU A 109 13.95 -23.97 -3.24
N ARG A 110 14.44 -24.59 -2.17
CA ARG A 110 13.89 -25.87 -1.70
C ARG A 110 12.87 -25.57 -0.63
N ILE A 111 11.64 -25.98 -0.86
CA ILE A 111 10.53 -25.83 0.07
C ILE A 111 10.11 -27.19 0.61
N ARG A 112 9.54 -27.22 1.82
CA ARG A 112 8.97 -28.40 2.45
C ARG A 112 7.50 -28.14 2.76
N ARG A 113 6.62 -29.01 2.22
CA ARG A 113 5.15 -28.98 2.43
C ARG A 113 4.66 -30.36 2.82
N GLY A 114 4.03 -30.48 3.99
CA GLY A 114 3.53 -31.78 4.48
C GLY A 114 4.62 -32.85 4.58
N GLY A 115 5.85 -32.46 4.94
CA GLY A 115 7.01 -33.34 5.03
C GLY A 115 7.71 -33.67 3.70
N GLN A 116 7.13 -33.29 2.56
CA GLN A 116 7.76 -33.49 1.24
C GLN A 116 8.55 -32.27 0.81
N GLU A 117 9.77 -32.49 0.34
CA GLU A 117 10.61 -31.43 -0.23
C GLU A 117 10.39 -31.30 -1.74
N ARG A 118 10.41 -30.05 -2.22
CA ARG A 118 10.25 -29.70 -3.63
C ARG A 118 11.12 -28.50 -3.95
N ASP A 119 11.70 -28.51 -5.15
CA ASP A 119 12.43 -27.36 -5.66
C ASP A 119 11.50 -26.46 -6.48
N VAL A 120 11.59 -25.15 -6.25
CA VAL A 120 10.84 -24.11 -6.97
C VAL A 120 11.79 -22.98 -7.35
N SER A 121 11.57 -22.37 -8.51
CA SER A 121 12.49 -21.35 -9.06
C SER A 121 11.73 -20.06 -9.40
N PRO A 122 11.28 -19.28 -8.41
CA PRO A 122 10.62 -18.01 -8.66
C PRO A 122 11.52 -17.02 -9.41
N THR A 123 10.96 -16.38 -10.44
CA THR A 123 11.57 -15.21 -11.08
C THR A 123 11.21 -13.95 -10.29
N LEU A 124 12.22 -13.30 -9.71
CA LEU A 124 12.04 -12.15 -8.84
C LEU A 124 11.51 -10.94 -9.62
N ALA A 125 10.65 -10.15 -8.99
CA ALA A 125 10.13 -8.91 -9.56
C ALA A 125 10.81 -7.69 -8.91
N PRO A 126 10.75 -6.49 -9.54
CA PRO A 126 11.02 -5.24 -8.85
C PRO A 126 10.10 -5.07 -7.65
N PHE A 127 10.60 -4.51 -6.55
CA PHE A 127 9.78 -4.20 -5.39
C PHE A 127 8.69 -3.19 -5.76
N PRO A 128 7.40 -3.56 -5.64
CA PRO A 128 6.33 -2.79 -6.26
C PRO A 128 5.87 -1.59 -5.42
N GLY A 129 6.43 -1.38 -4.22
CA GLY A 129 5.96 -0.38 -3.26
C GLY A 129 4.80 -0.90 -2.41
N ARG A 130 4.63 -0.34 -1.21
CA ARG A 130 3.69 -0.85 -0.19
C ARG A 130 2.24 -0.88 -0.68
N ASP A 131 1.78 0.20 -1.30
CA ASP A 131 0.40 0.33 -1.78
C ASP A 131 0.08 -0.68 -2.89
N GLN A 132 1.07 -0.99 -3.73
CA GLN A 132 0.91 -1.98 -4.78
C GLN A 132 0.97 -3.41 -4.25
N ILE A 133 1.74 -3.68 -3.17
CA ILE A 133 1.71 -4.99 -2.51
C ILE A 133 0.29 -5.31 -2.04
N LEU A 134 -0.40 -4.34 -1.44
CA LEU A 134 -1.79 -4.55 -0.99
C LEU A 134 -2.72 -4.88 -2.16
N ARG A 135 -2.57 -4.21 -3.31
CA ARG A 135 -3.31 -4.55 -4.54
C ARG A 135 -3.01 -5.96 -5.02
N LEU A 136 -1.73 -6.31 -5.14
CA LEU A 136 -1.28 -7.62 -5.58
C LEU A 136 -1.75 -8.75 -4.67
N ASP A 137 -1.97 -8.44 -3.39
CA ASP A 137 -2.47 -9.38 -2.41
C ASP A 137 -3.99 -9.55 -2.48
N LYS A 138 -4.74 -8.44 -2.55
CA LYS A 138 -6.19 -8.46 -2.34
C LYS A 138 -7.00 -8.58 -3.62
N VAL A 139 -6.55 -8.02 -4.74
CA VAL A 139 -7.34 -8.05 -5.98
C VAL A 139 -7.48 -9.50 -6.47
N GLY A 140 -8.72 -9.89 -6.78
CA GLY A 140 -9.07 -11.25 -7.19
C GLY A 140 -9.42 -12.19 -6.03
N THR A 141 -9.22 -11.77 -4.77
CA THR A 141 -9.58 -12.55 -3.58
C THR A 141 -10.98 -12.20 -3.08
N PHE A 142 -11.58 -13.09 -2.29
CA PHE A 142 -12.80 -12.75 -1.55
C PHE A 142 -12.51 -11.73 -0.46
N ALA A 143 -13.39 -10.75 -0.33
CA ALA A 143 -13.33 -9.73 0.70
C ALA A 143 -13.33 -10.39 2.09
N PRO A 144 -12.34 -10.10 2.97
CA PRO A 144 -12.31 -10.64 4.32
C PRO A 144 -13.58 -10.31 5.11
N ALA A 145 -14.05 -11.25 5.92
CA ALA A 145 -15.20 -11.02 6.79
C ALA A 145 -14.81 -10.15 7.99
N TRP A 146 -15.59 -9.11 8.29
CA TRP A 146 -15.56 -8.45 9.60
C TRP A 146 -16.37 -9.25 10.62
N LYS A 147 -15.91 -9.22 11.88
CA LYS A 147 -16.52 -9.97 12.99
C LYS A 147 -17.43 -9.10 13.85
N SER A 148 -16.90 -7.98 14.33
CA SER A 148 -17.56 -7.13 15.32
C SER A 148 -17.42 -5.67 14.93
N LEU A 149 -18.51 -5.06 14.49
CA LEU A 149 -18.58 -3.66 14.14
C LEU A 149 -19.62 -2.95 15.01
N SER A 150 -19.26 -1.80 15.56
CA SER A 150 -20.21 -0.93 16.27
C SER A 150 -20.85 0.04 15.30
N THR A 151 -22.17 0.15 15.31
CA THR A 151 -22.88 1.07 14.41
C THR A 151 -22.58 2.53 14.78
N VAL A 152 -22.19 3.33 13.78
CA VAL A 152 -21.97 4.78 13.92
C VAL A 152 -23.08 5.57 13.21
N ALA A 153 -23.42 5.18 11.99
CA ALA A 153 -24.48 5.79 11.20
C ALA A 153 -25.07 4.80 10.17
N GLY A 154 -26.35 4.95 9.85
CA GLY A 154 -27.06 4.09 8.90
C GLY A 154 -27.18 2.63 9.37
N THR A 155 -27.55 1.74 8.46
CA THR A 155 -27.65 0.30 8.72
C THR A 155 -26.34 -0.39 8.39
N VAL A 156 -25.59 -0.77 9.41
CA VAL A 156 -24.33 -1.49 9.23
C VAL A 156 -24.60 -2.99 8.97
N PRO A 157 -24.05 -3.55 7.88
CA PRO A 157 -24.18 -4.98 7.59
C PRO A 157 -23.44 -5.85 8.63
N ALA A 158 -24.07 -6.94 9.06
CA ALA A 158 -23.52 -7.82 10.10
C ALA A 158 -22.17 -8.46 9.71
N ASN A 159 -21.98 -8.79 8.43
CA ASN A 159 -20.72 -9.28 7.86
C ASN A 159 -20.68 -8.91 6.36
N VAL A 160 -19.52 -9.06 5.72
CA VAL A 160 -19.36 -8.77 4.28
C VAL A 160 -20.25 -9.65 3.39
N GLY A 161 -20.55 -10.88 3.83
CA GLY A 161 -21.45 -11.80 3.13
C GLY A 161 -22.89 -11.30 3.04
N ALA A 162 -23.35 -10.48 3.99
CA ALA A 162 -24.66 -9.82 3.94
C ALA A 162 -24.79 -8.81 2.79
N LEU A 163 -23.68 -8.46 2.13
CA LEU A 163 -23.65 -7.55 0.98
C LEU A 163 -23.60 -8.29 -0.37
N ARG A 164 -23.54 -9.64 -0.39
CA ARG A 164 -23.59 -10.41 -1.64
C ARG A 164 -24.79 -9.98 -2.50
N GLY A 165 -24.57 -9.93 -3.81
CA GLY A 165 -25.52 -9.37 -4.77
C GLY A 165 -25.39 -7.86 -4.99
N ASN A 166 -24.69 -7.13 -4.11
CA ASN A 166 -24.41 -5.70 -4.26
C ASN A 166 -22.95 -5.48 -4.67
N VAL A 167 -22.69 -4.39 -5.40
CA VAL A 167 -21.34 -3.85 -5.51
C VAL A 167 -21.06 -3.07 -4.23
N VAL A 168 -19.89 -3.27 -3.64
CA VAL A 168 -19.51 -2.60 -2.38
C VAL A 168 -18.31 -1.71 -2.60
N LEU A 169 -18.38 -0.48 -2.10
CA LEU A 169 -17.22 0.40 -1.92
C LEU A 169 -16.98 0.52 -0.42
N LEU A 170 -15.97 -0.20 0.06
CA LEU A 170 -15.57 -0.22 1.46
C LEU A 170 -14.49 0.85 1.67
N ASP A 171 -14.67 1.76 2.62
CA ASP A 171 -13.78 2.89 2.89
C ASP A 171 -13.22 2.79 4.31
N PHE A 172 -11.90 2.60 4.44
CA PHE A 172 -11.20 2.72 5.70
C PHE A 172 -10.75 4.17 5.88
N TRP A 173 -11.24 4.80 6.94
CA TRP A 173 -11.07 6.23 7.18
C TRP A 173 -10.88 6.56 8.67
N ALA A 174 -10.55 7.82 8.97
CA ALA A 174 -10.50 8.32 10.33
C ALA A 174 -10.94 9.79 10.42
N THR A 175 -11.45 10.18 11.58
CA THR A 175 -11.98 11.52 11.84
C THR A 175 -10.92 12.62 11.76
N TRP A 176 -9.67 12.29 12.04
CA TRP A 176 -8.50 13.19 11.96
C TRP A 176 -7.82 13.18 10.58
N CYS A 177 -8.20 12.26 9.68
CA CYS A 177 -7.59 12.11 8.37
C CYS A 177 -8.17 13.15 7.38
N ALA A 178 -7.42 14.22 7.09
CA ALA A 178 -7.87 15.26 6.17
C ALA A 178 -8.18 14.73 4.75
N PRO A 179 -7.34 13.87 4.12
CA PRO A 179 -7.68 13.29 2.82
C PRO A 179 -8.96 12.44 2.85
N CYS A 180 -9.24 11.74 3.95
CA CYS A 180 -10.47 10.98 4.12
C CYS A 180 -11.71 11.89 4.13
N ARG A 181 -11.62 13.05 4.81
CA ARG A 181 -12.68 14.06 4.82
C ARG A 181 -12.94 14.65 3.43
N LEU A 182 -11.91 14.77 2.59
CA LEU A 182 -12.06 15.20 1.19
C LEU A 182 -12.74 14.13 0.32
N MET A 183 -12.50 12.85 0.62
CA MET A 183 -13.09 11.71 -0.11
C MET A 183 -14.57 11.49 0.24
N ALA A 184 -14.95 11.71 1.50
CA ALA A 184 -16.30 11.38 2.01
C ALA A 184 -17.47 11.99 1.20
N PRO A 185 -17.45 13.26 0.75
CA PRO A 185 -18.51 13.82 -0.12
C PRO A 185 -18.66 13.07 -1.44
N GLN A 186 -17.56 12.66 -2.06
CA GLN A 186 -17.60 11.89 -3.31
C GLN A 186 -18.17 10.49 -3.10
N LEU A 187 -17.82 9.83 -1.98
CA LEU A 187 -18.43 8.56 -1.58
C LEU A 187 -19.94 8.68 -1.36
N SER A 188 -20.39 9.75 -0.68
CA SER A 188 -21.81 10.06 -0.51
C SER A 188 -22.52 10.28 -1.84
N LYS A 189 -21.86 10.97 -2.78
CA LYS A 189 -22.39 11.20 -4.14
C LYS A 189 -22.56 9.89 -4.89
N TRP A 190 -21.54 9.04 -4.95
CA TRP A 190 -21.65 7.73 -5.61
C TRP A 190 -22.69 6.85 -4.95
N HIS A 191 -22.72 6.75 -3.62
CA HIS A 191 -23.75 5.99 -2.91
C HIS A 191 -25.15 6.46 -3.29
N THR A 192 -25.41 7.76 -3.20
CA THR A 192 -26.73 8.33 -3.53
C THR A 192 -27.13 8.05 -4.98
N THR A 193 -26.17 8.15 -5.91
CA THR A 193 -26.41 8.00 -7.35
C THR A 193 -26.71 6.54 -7.72
N TYR A 194 -26.00 5.59 -7.11
CA TYR A 194 -26.01 4.19 -7.55
C TYR A 194 -26.64 3.21 -6.55
N ALA A 195 -27.12 3.66 -5.37
CA ALA A 195 -27.72 2.78 -4.38
C ALA A 195 -28.91 1.98 -4.93
N ALA A 196 -29.77 2.60 -5.73
CA ALA A 196 -30.91 1.94 -6.37
C ALA A 196 -30.48 0.86 -7.39
N GLN A 197 -29.26 0.95 -7.92
CA GLN A 197 -28.68 -0.02 -8.85
C GLN A 197 -27.90 -1.14 -8.13
N GLY A 198 -27.80 -1.07 -6.80
CA GLY A 198 -27.12 -2.06 -5.97
C GLY A 198 -25.72 -1.67 -5.52
N LEU A 199 -25.35 -0.39 -5.53
CA LEU A 199 -24.12 0.06 -4.84
C LEU A 199 -24.37 0.21 -3.35
N ARG A 200 -23.47 -0.31 -2.53
CA ARG A 200 -23.41 -0.08 -1.08
C ARG A 200 -22.07 0.50 -0.71
N VAL A 201 -22.08 1.63 -0.01
CA VAL A 201 -20.85 2.21 0.55
C VAL A 201 -20.85 1.93 2.05
N VAL A 202 -19.70 1.50 2.58
CA VAL A 202 -19.52 1.22 4.00
C VAL A 202 -18.22 1.86 4.46
N GLY A 203 -18.29 2.81 5.39
CA GLY A 203 -17.13 3.44 6.02
C GLY A 203 -16.76 2.73 7.32
N ILE A 204 -15.52 2.29 7.47
CA ILE A 204 -14.95 1.67 8.66
C ILE A 204 -13.90 2.61 9.25
N THR A 205 -14.02 2.91 10.55
CA THR A 205 -13.03 3.67 11.32
C THR A 205 -12.67 2.92 12.60
N SER A 206 -11.47 3.15 13.15
CA SER A 206 -11.12 2.73 14.52
C SER A 206 -11.45 3.79 15.58
N ASP A 207 -11.94 4.96 15.17
CA ASP A 207 -12.34 6.03 16.09
C ASP A 207 -13.48 5.58 17.02
N ASN A 208 -13.51 6.15 18.21
CA ASN A 208 -14.63 6.01 19.13
C ASN A 208 -15.96 6.40 18.45
N VAL A 209 -17.02 5.60 18.68
CA VAL A 209 -18.35 5.79 18.07
C VAL A 209 -18.85 7.22 18.20
N GLY A 210 -18.76 7.86 19.36
CA GLY A 210 -19.26 9.22 19.56
C GLY A 210 -18.52 10.28 18.74
N VAL A 211 -17.20 10.13 18.57
CA VAL A 211 -16.37 11.04 17.75
C VAL A 211 -16.65 10.81 16.27
N ALA A 212 -16.76 9.54 15.87
CA ALA A 212 -17.12 9.13 14.52
C ALA A 212 -18.51 9.64 14.12
N THR A 213 -19.52 9.53 15.01
CA THR A 213 -20.89 10.01 14.76
C THR A 213 -20.90 11.51 14.48
N LYS A 214 -20.26 12.32 15.34
CA LYS A 214 -20.19 13.78 15.16
C LYS A 214 -19.53 14.15 13.84
N THR A 215 -18.45 13.46 13.48
CA THR A 215 -17.74 13.72 12.23
C THR A 215 -18.56 13.29 11.01
N ALA A 216 -19.18 12.12 11.05
CA ALA A 216 -20.01 11.62 9.97
C ALA A 216 -21.21 12.53 9.69
N GLN A 217 -21.83 13.08 10.73
CA GLN A 217 -22.87 14.11 10.62
C GLN A 217 -22.33 15.40 10.02
N ALA A 218 -21.19 15.92 10.50
CA ALA A 218 -20.59 17.14 9.98
C ALA A 218 -20.20 17.03 8.50
N LEU A 219 -19.78 15.84 8.05
CA LEU A 219 -19.47 15.55 6.65
C LEU A 219 -20.71 15.16 5.83
N SER A 220 -21.89 15.09 6.45
CA SER A 220 -23.13 14.62 5.82
C SER A 220 -22.95 13.28 5.10
N MET A 221 -22.26 12.32 5.74
CA MET A 221 -22.05 10.98 5.17
C MET A 221 -23.40 10.28 4.96
N ARG A 222 -23.68 9.87 3.72
CA ARG A 222 -24.98 9.30 3.30
C ARG A 222 -24.96 7.78 3.16
N TYR A 223 -24.04 7.12 3.85
CA TYR A 223 -23.80 5.69 3.74
C TYR A 223 -23.56 5.08 5.12
N ALA A 224 -23.52 3.75 5.21
CA ALA A 224 -23.32 3.06 6.48
C ALA A 224 -21.91 3.37 7.02
N VAL A 225 -21.82 3.71 8.30
CA VAL A 225 -20.56 3.95 9.00
C VAL A 225 -20.50 3.06 10.23
N ALA A 226 -19.37 2.41 10.43
CA ALA A 226 -19.12 1.57 11.58
C ALA A 226 -17.76 1.84 12.21
N SER A 227 -17.66 1.57 13.50
CA SER A 227 -16.43 1.60 14.27
C SER A 227 -15.95 0.17 14.52
N ASP A 228 -14.68 -0.09 14.19
CA ASP A 228 -13.93 -1.29 14.51
C ASP A 228 -12.82 -0.93 15.50
N SER A 229 -13.19 -0.76 16.77
CA SER A 229 -12.25 -0.37 17.83
C SER A 229 -11.15 -1.41 18.09
N ALA A 230 -11.34 -2.65 17.65
CA ALA A 230 -10.35 -3.72 17.76
C ALA A 230 -9.38 -3.75 16.57
N GLU A 231 -9.63 -2.94 15.53
CA GLU A 231 -8.85 -2.87 14.28
C GLU A 231 -8.72 -4.21 13.53
N SER A 232 -9.52 -5.21 13.92
CA SER A 232 -9.44 -6.57 13.40
C SER A 232 -9.81 -6.64 11.91
N THR A 233 -10.73 -5.79 11.46
CA THR A 233 -11.14 -5.65 10.06
C THR A 233 -10.06 -4.94 9.27
N SER A 234 -9.53 -3.81 9.76
CA SER A 234 -8.41 -3.11 9.11
C SER A 234 -7.20 -4.03 8.93
N ALA A 235 -6.86 -4.81 9.96
CA ALA A 235 -5.79 -5.80 9.91
C ALA A 235 -6.09 -6.92 8.89
N ALA A 236 -7.31 -7.48 8.88
CA ALA A 236 -7.68 -8.53 7.93
C ALA A 236 -7.62 -8.06 6.46
N TYR A 237 -7.91 -6.78 6.22
CA TYR A 237 -7.79 -6.16 4.90
C TYR A 237 -6.36 -5.68 4.61
N GLY A 238 -5.41 -5.75 5.55
CA GLY A 238 -4.03 -5.29 5.34
C GLY A 238 -3.87 -3.78 5.26
N VAL A 239 -4.79 -3.03 5.87
CA VAL A 239 -4.82 -1.55 5.80
C VAL A 239 -3.75 -0.97 6.71
N SER A 240 -2.80 -0.23 6.13
CA SER A 240 -1.72 0.47 6.86
C SER A 240 -1.64 1.97 6.55
N ALA A 241 -2.55 2.49 5.71
CA ALA A 241 -2.60 3.88 5.30
C ALA A 241 -4.06 4.31 5.08
N LEU A 242 -4.36 5.60 5.23
CA LEU A 242 -5.70 6.15 5.09
C LEU A 242 -5.74 7.32 4.08
N PRO A 243 -6.86 7.49 3.34
CA PRO A 243 -7.92 6.51 3.20
C PRO A 243 -7.41 5.27 2.44
N THR A 244 -7.97 4.11 2.72
CA THR A 244 -7.84 2.94 1.84
C THR A 244 -9.23 2.45 1.50
N MET A 245 -9.53 2.32 0.22
CA MET A 245 -10.84 1.86 -0.25
C MET A 245 -10.72 0.56 -1.06
N PHE A 246 -11.74 -0.28 -0.98
CA PHE A 246 -11.85 -1.52 -1.75
C PHE A 246 -13.13 -1.48 -2.57
N VAL A 247 -13.01 -1.76 -3.87
CA VAL A 247 -14.15 -2.02 -4.75
C VAL A 247 -14.37 -3.52 -4.79
N ILE A 248 -15.55 -3.98 -4.38
CA ILE A 248 -15.92 -5.38 -4.27
C ILE A 248 -17.12 -5.63 -5.17
N ASP A 249 -17.07 -6.69 -5.97
CA ASP A 249 -18.16 -7.05 -6.87
C ASP A 249 -19.32 -7.78 -6.17
N LYS A 250 -20.38 -8.09 -6.94
CA LYS A 250 -21.59 -8.76 -6.44
C LYS A 250 -21.33 -10.16 -5.88
N LYS A 251 -20.20 -10.80 -6.21
CA LYS A 251 -19.80 -12.12 -5.69
C LYS A 251 -19.02 -12.00 -4.38
N GLY A 252 -18.64 -10.78 -3.98
CA GLY A 252 -17.79 -10.53 -2.83
C GLY A 252 -16.30 -10.60 -3.17
N VAL A 253 -15.91 -10.50 -4.45
CA VAL A 253 -14.50 -10.50 -4.88
C VAL A 253 -13.99 -9.07 -4.97
N ILE A 254 -12.82 -8.80 -4.42
CA ILE A 254 -12.15 -7.50 -4.51
C ILE A 254 -11.66 -7.30 -5.94
N ARG A 255 -12.10 -6.23 -6.59
CA ARG A 255 -11.77 -5.87 -7.98
C ARG A 255 -10.77 -4.74 -8.09
N GLU A 256 -10.67 -3.90 -7.06
CA GLU A 256 -9.69 -2.81 -7.00
C GLU A 256 -9.42 -2.43 -5.54
N VAL A 257 -8.20 -1.95 -5.28
CA VAL A 257 -7.79 -1.31 -4.02
C VAL A 257 -7.27 0.10 -4.32
N LEU A 258 -7.72 1.07 -3.55
CA LEU A 258 -7.34 2.47 -3.66
C LEU A 258 -6.64 2.86 -2.36
N VAL A 259 -5.42 3.38 -2.45
CA VAL A 259 -4.66 3.83 -1.29
C VAL A 259 -4.38 5.30 -1.48
N GLY A 260 -4.72 6.10 -0.46
CA GLY A 260 -4.65 7.55 -0.52
C GLY A 260 -5.82 8.18 -1.26
N TYR A 261 -5.77 9.51 -1.36
CA TYR A 261 -6.75 10.33 -2.07
C TYR A 261 -6.14 10.87 -3.36
N ASP A 262 -6.75 10.54 -4.50
CA ASP A 262 -6.39 11.07 -5.81
C ASP A 262 -7.68 11.35 -6.62
N PRO A 263 -8.09 12.62 -6.72
CA PRO A 263 -9.31 12.98 -7.43
C PRO A 263 -9.23 12.74 -8.94
N SER A 264 -8.01 12.63 -9.51
CA SER A 264 -7.85 12.35 -10.95
C SER A 264 -8.37 10.96 -11.34
N ARG A 265 -8.41 10.03 -10.37
CA ARG A 265 -8.92 8.66 -10.56
C ARG A 265 -10.43 8.53 -10.38
N HIS A 266 -11.15 9.57 -9.95
CA HIS A 266 -12.59 9.46 -9.69
C HIS A 266 -13.39 8.96 -10.90
N ALA A 267 -13.09 9.45 -12.10
CA ALA A 267 -13.78 9.02 -13.32
C ALA A 267 -13.51 7.53 -13.66
N GLU A 268 -12.28 7.07 -13.43
CA GLU A 268 -11.88 5.66 -13.61
C GLU A 268 -12.64 4.76 -12.64
N ILE A 269 -12.69 5.13 -11.36
CA ILE A 269 -13.38 4.39 -10.30
C ILE A 269 -14.88 4.34 -10.59
N GLU A 270 -15.49 5.47 -10.94
CA GLU A 270 -16.91 5.54 -11.24
C GLU A 270 -17.28 4.64 -12.44
N LYS A 271 -16.43 4.62 -13.48
CA LYS A 271 -16.60 3.70 -14.61
C LYS A 271 -16.50 2.23 -14.18
N LEU A 272 -15.57 1.90 -13.28
CA LEU A 272 -15.49 0.54 -12.71
C LEU A 272 -16.77 0.20 -11.94
N LEU A 273 -17.27 1.09 -11.08
CA LEU A 273 -18.52 0.87 -10.35
C LEU A 273 -19.69 0.60 -11.31
N GLN A 274 -19.86 1.43 -12.35
CA GLN A 274 -20.89 1.24 -13.36
C GLN A 274 -20.77 -0.12 -14.08
N THR A 275 -19.54 -0.53 -14.40
CA THR A 275 -19.27 -1.83 -15.04
C THR A 275 -19.71 -2.98 -14.13
N LEU A 276 -19.34 -2.95 -12.85
CA LEU A 276 -19.70 -4.00 -11.89
C LEU A 276 -21.20 -4.00 -11.57
N LEU A 277 -21.85 -2.83 -11.58
CA LEU A 277 -23.30 -2.70 -11.37
C LEU A 277 -24.09 -3.32 -12.51
N ALA A 278 -23.56 -3.29 -13.74
CA ALA A 278 -24.16 -3.93 -14.91
C ALA A 278 -23.98 -5.46 -14.95
N GLU A 279 -23.04 -6.03 -14.18
CA GLU A 279 -22.86 -7.48 -14.10
C GLU A 279 -24.13 -8.15 -13.51
N PRO A 280 -24.52 -9.35 -13.96
CA PRO A 280 -25.66 -10.06 -13.39
C PRO A 280 -25.39 -10.44 -11.93
N ALA A 281 -26.44 -10.44 -11.11
CA ALA A 281 -26.33 -10.94 -9.74
C ALA A 281 -25.90 -12.42 -9.74
N PRO A 282 -25.10 -12.87 -8.76
CA PRO A 282 -24.80 -14.28 -8.61
C PRO A 282 -26.10 -15.08 -8.44
N ARG A 283 -26.17 -16.26 -9.05
CA ARG A 283 -27.28 -17.19 -8.80
C ARG A 283 -27.26 -17.60 -7.32
N PRO A 284 -28.45 -17.71 -6.68
CA PRO A 284 -28.57 -18.13 -5.29
C PRO A 284 -28.02 -19.53 -5.06
#